data_AF-A0AAV2MDG4-F1
#
_entry.id   AF-A0AAV2MDG4-F1
#
_cell.length_a   1.000
_cell.length_b   1.000
_cell.length_c   1.000
_cell.angle_alpha   90.00
_cell.angle_beta   90.00
_cell.angle_gamma   90.00
#
_symmetry.space_group_name_H-M   'P 1'
#
loop_
_entity.id
_entity.type
_entity.pdbx_description
1 polymer ?
#
loop_
_entity_poly.entity_id
_entity_poly.type
_entity_poly.pdbx_seq_one_letter_code
_entity_poly.pdbx_strand_id
1 'polypeptide(L)'
;MFQCKRCRYRTHSVFDMLLFLFITGIVLIPQAFSLKCKECSVSGGTCDGSEIQCPAESTDCVVMKIFNYKGNTLESDSLIKACSKPDHCKEAAFNFGILRTFATSSCCRTDNCNTMQPPQADLKPNPNGKKCFRCDGKGDCTGTLNCDNQQTYCATGKIGDEIVKGCATKSLCVDPSPLLLSKIRPLDCCEGDFCNGSTSISTNLLLISTMFVTAAAAVVRQHKVLQREWFQRIKAPWGSRRTRDTISNMHLFILTAVLLLLPQASTLKCSECTGNSGCTEMQCAADKNRCGALRMSTYAGSTELTDITIKSCIAPHDCVQGSMNLGVTRVVSDCCSTDMCNNNKTPGLQKTTPNGKKCYVCDVSGDCSATLNCEGNEDQCLKSTVAAAGETMTMKGCISKSLCQSSSIQIPGMSTDIHCCEGNLCNGVSGVSASLLVLATTLISFLLLSN
;
A
#
# COMPACT_ATOMS: atom_id res chain seq x y z
N MET A 1 80.44 -13.64 -14.34
CA MET A 1 79.44 -13.65 -13.24
C MET A 1 78.52 -12.44 -13.45
N PHE A 2 77.22 -12.65 -13.23
CA PHE A 2 76.05 -11.95 -13.78
C PHE A 2 75.94 -10.42 -13.61
N GLN A 3 75.28 -9.78 -14.60
CA GLN A 3 74.49 -8.55 -14.45
C GLN A 3 73.15 -8.76 -15.19
N CYS A 4 72.03 -8.64 -14.47
CA CYS A 4 70.67 -8.94 -14.94
C CYS A 4 69.96 -7.66 -15.39
N LYS A 5 69.48 -7.60 -16.64
CA LYS A 5 68.62 -6.51 -17.15
C LYS A 5 67.15 -6.82 -16.87
N ARG A 6 66.42 -5.80 -16.38
CA ARG A 6 64.97 -5.77 -16.13
C ARG A 6 64.15 -6.19 -17.36
N CYS A 7 63.25 -7.17 -17.18
CA CYS A 7 62.10 -7.40 -18.05
C CYS A 7 60.87 -6.68 -17.48
N ARG A 8 60.24 -5.82 -18.27
CA ARG A 8 58.99 -5.11 -17.94
C ARG A 8 57.85 -5.90 -18.60
N TYR A 9 57.07 -6.65 -17.82
CA TYR A 9 55.91 -7.40 -18.34
C TYR A 9 54.73 -6.45 -18.60
N ARG A 10 54.14 -6.60 -19.79
CA ARG A 10 53.07 -5.78 -20.35
C ARG A 10 51.71 -6.29 -19.84
N THR A 11 51.08 -5.56 -18.91
CA THR A 11 49.80 -5.91 -18.25
C THR A 11 48.56 -5.35 -18.98
N HIS A 12 48.60 -5.17 -20.31
CA HIS A 12 47.49 -4.56 -21.06
C HIS A 12 46.42 -5.56 -21.54
N SER A 13 46.69 -6.87 -21.55
CA SER A 13 45.79 -7.83 -22.21
C SER A 13 44.59 -8.30 -21.37
N VAL A 14 44.69 -8.22 -20.04
CA VAL A 14 43.65 -8.78 -19.15
C VAL A 14 42.53 -7.77 -18.87
N PHE A 15 42.89 -6.48 -18.83
CA PHE A 15 41.94 -5.40 -18.61
C PHE A 15 41.01 -5.20 -19.82
N ASP A 16 41.55 -5.29 -21.04
CA ASP A 16 40.74 -5.22 -22.28
C ASP A 16 39.79 -6.42 -22.44
N MET A 17 40.19 -7.63 -22.02
CA MET A 17 39.31 -8.80 -22.02
C MET A 17 38.16 -8.69 -21.01
N LEU A 18 38.45 -8.20 -19.80
CA LEU A 18 37.44 -7.97 -18.76
C LEU A 18 36.47 -6.86 -19.16
N LEU A 19 36.97 -5.80 -19.79
CA LEU A 19 36.14 -4.70 -20.31
C LEU A 19 35.25 -5.16 -21.47
N PHE A 20 35.77 -6.01 -22.38
CA PHE A 20 34.94 -6.63 -23.42
C PHE A 20 33.87 -7.55 -22.86
N LEU A 21 34.16 -8.35 -21.83
CA LEU A 21 33.16 -9.20 -21.15
C LEU A 21 32.13 -8.37 -20.38
N PHE A 22 32.52 -7.22 -19.81
CA PHE A 22 31.60 -6.29 -19.17
C PHE A 22 30.70 -5.59 -20.20
N ILE A 23 31.24 -5.15 -21.34
CA ILE A 23 30.49 -4.49 -22.40
C ILE A 23 29.56 -5.49 -23.11
N THR A 24 30.01 -6.71 -23.42
CA THR A 24 29.13 -7.74 -24.00
C THR A 24 28.12 -8.27 -22.99
N GLY A 25 28.48 -8.33 -21.70
CA GLY A 25 27.57 -8.69 -20.60
C GLY A 25 26.48 -7.64 -20.31
N ILE A 26 26.78 -6.34 -20.50
CA ILE A 26 25.80 -5.26 -20.39
C ILE A 26 24.92 -5.15 -21.65
N VAL A 27 25.46 -5.48 -22.83
CA VAL A 27 24.71 -5.50 -24.11
C VAL A 27 23.83 -6.76 -24.26
N LEU A 28 24.11 -7.82 -23.50
CA LEU A 28 23.32 -9.06 -23.42
C LEU A 28 22.60 -9.21 -22.08
N ILE A 29 22.18 -8.12 -21.43
CA ILE A 29 21.00 -8.24 -20.56
C ILE A 29 19.88 -8.61 -21.54
N PRO A 30 19.35 -9.85 -21.55
CA PRO A 30 18.17 -10.10 -22.34
C PRO A 30 17.16 -9.08 -21.84
N GLN A 31 16.63 -8.25 -22.73
CA GLN A 31 15.39 -7.54 -22.47
C GLN A 31 14.50 -8.59 -21.83
N ALA A 32 14.30 -8.52 -20.51
CA ALA A 32 13.50 -9.50 -19.81
C ALA A 32 12.17 -9.44 -20.56
N PHE A 33 11.81 -10.55 -21.22
CA PHE A 33 10.58 -10.62 -21.99
C PHE A 33 9.45 -10.40 -21.00
N SER A 34 9.06 -9.14 -20.83
CA SER A 34 7.98 -8.76 -19.93
C SER A 34 6.71 -9.28 -20.57
N LEU A 35 5.99 -10.11 -19.82
CA LEU A 35 4.73 -10.71 -20.23
C LEU A 35 3.82 -9.65 -20.83
N LYS A 36 3.19 -9.96 -21.96
CA LYS A 36 2.18 -9.10 -22.58
C LYS A 36 0.79 -9.64 -22.30
N CYS A 37 -0.14 -8.78 -21.91
CA CYS A 37 -1.52 -9.19 -21.63
C CYS A 37 -2.52 -8.27 -22.32
N LYS A 38 -3.75 -8.76 -22.49
CA LYS A 38 -4.86 -7.89 -22.88
C LYS A 38 -5.36 -7.10 -21.67
N GLU A 39 -5.67 -5.83 -21.88
CA GLU A 39 -6.29 -4.96 -20.89
C GLU A 39 -7.61 -4.40 -21.39
N CYS A 40 -8.66 -4.53 -20.58
CA CYS A 40 -9.94 -3.87 -20.76
C CYS A 40 -10.81 -4.00 -19.51
N SER A 41 -11.76 -3.09 -19.37
CA SER A 41 -12.81 -3.16 -18.35
C SER A 41 -14.13 -2.73 -18.97
N VAL A 42 -15.09 -3.64 -19.09
CA VAL A 42 -16.43 -3.37 -19.66
C VAL A 42 -17.52 -3.91 -18.75
N SER A 43 -18.65 -3.20 -18.68
CA SER A 43 -19.88 -3.71 -18.05
C SER A 43 -20.78 -4.33 -19.11
N GLY A 44 -21.27 -5.56 -18.87
CA GLY A 44 -22.20 -6.23 -19.79
C GLY A 44 -21.66 -6.51 -21.18
N GLY A 45 -20.72 -7.46 -21.33
CA GLY A 45 -20.23 -7.88 -22.64
C GLY A 45 -18.87 -8.58 -22.63
N THR A 46 -18.27 -8.67 -23.81
CA THR A 46 -16.88 -9.11 -24.03
C THR A 46 -16.03 -7.92 -24.44
N CYS A 47 -14.73 -7.99 -24.14
CA CYS A 47 -13.76 -7.01 -24.63
C CYS A 47 -12.52 -7.74 -25.12
N ASP A 48 -12.07 -7.43 -26.33
CA ASP A 48 -10.84 -8.01 -26.88
C ASP A 48 -9.59 -7.40 -26.25
N GLY A 49 -9.70 -6.15 -25.79
CA GLY A 49 -8.68 -5.43 -25.03
C GLY A 49 -7.47 -5.00 -25.84
N SER A 50 -6.78 -3.97 -25.37
CA SER A 50 -5.51 -3.54 -25.93
C SER A 50 -4.38 -4.40 -25.37
N GLU A 51 -3.34 -4.66 -26.16
CA GLU A 51 -2.13 -5.30 -25.64
C GLU A 51 -1.36 -4.30 -24.76
N ILE A 52 -1.02 -4.72 -23.55
CA ILE A 52 -0.17 -3.98 -22.62
C ILE A 52 1.01 -4.83 -22.20
N GLN A 53 2.08 -4.15 -21.82
CA GLN A 53 3.30 -4.76 -21.31
C GLN A 53 3.23 -4.79 -19.78
N CYS A 54 3.36 -5.98 -19.18
CA CYS A 54 3.21 -6.11 -17.74
C CYS A 54 4.43 -5.58 -16.97
N PRO A 55 4.19 -4.93 -15.81
CA PRO A 55 5.25 -4.61 -14.86
C PRO A 55 6.00 -5.87 -14.41
N ALA A 56 7.26 -5.73 -13.99
CA ALA A 56 8.10 -6.85 -13.55
C ALA A 56 7.48 -7.68 -12.40
N GLU A 57 6.66 -7.03 -11.57
CA GLU A 57 5.96 -7.63 -10.42
C GLU A 57 4.70 -8.42 -10.81
N SER A 58 4.21 -8.27 -12.04
CA SER A 58 2.97 -8.86 -12.54
C SER A 58 3.28 -9.98 -13.53
N THR A 59 3.33 -11.21 -13.02
CA THR A 59 3.79 -12.39 -13.76
C THR A 59 2.69 -13.19 -14.44
N ASP A 60 1.42 -12.78 -14.32
CA ASP A 60 0.28 -13.47 -14.93
C ASP A 60 -0.64 -12.47 -15.65
N CYS A 61 -1.27 -12.91 -16.74
CA CYS A 61 -2.45 -12.26 -17.28
C CYS A 61 -3.67 -12.76 -16.54
N VAL A 62 -4.60 -11.87 -16.20
CA VAL A 62 -5.89 -12.23 -15.61
C VAL A 62 -7.03 -11.86 -16.54
N VAL A 63 -8.06 -12.72 -16.56
CA VAL A 63 -9.41 -12.38 -16.99
C VAL A 63 -10.34 -12.65 -15.82
N MET A 64 -11.07 -11.63 -15.40
CA MET A 64 -11.95 -11.66 -14.24
C MET A 64 -13.35 -11.25 -14.67
N LYS A 65 -14.36 -11.99 -14.23
CA LYS A 65 -15.75 -11.64 -14.42
C LYS A 65 -16.42 -11.45 -13.06
N ILE A 66 -16.99 -10.26 -12.87
CA ILE A 66 -17.66 -9.83 -11.64
C ILE A 66 -19.15 -9.80 -11.92
N PHE A 67 -19.95 -10.35 -11.01
CA PHE A 67 -21.40 -10.36 -11.05
C PHE A 67 -21.94 -9.70 -9.80
N ASN A 68 -22.91 -8.79 -9.95
CA ASN A 68 -23.61 -8.15 -8.85
C ASN A 68 -25.09 -8.54 -8.91
N TYR A 69 -25.58 -9.16 -7.84
CA TYR A 69 -26.96 -9.58 -7.68
C TYR A 69 -27.64 -8.78 -6.59
N LYS A 70 -28.88 -8.34 -6.84
CA LYS A 70 -29.78 -7.85 -5.81
C LYS A 70 -30.83 -8.92 -5.54
N GLY A 71 -30.74 -9.56 -4.37
CA GLY A 71 -31.44 -10.82 -4.13
C GLY A 71 -30.99 -11.92 -5.09
N ASN A 72 -31.91 -12.40 -5.95
CA ASN A 72 -31.62 -13.42 -6.96
C ASN A 72 -31.54 -12.86 -8.40
N THR A 73 -31.73 -11.55 -8.57
CA THR A 73 -31.71 -10.89 -9.88
C THR A 73 -30.31 -10.38 -10.15
N LEU A 74 -29.75 -10.72 -11.32
CA LEU A 74 -28.49 -10.14 -11.80
C LEU A 74 -28.73 -8.68 -12.18
N GLU A 75 -28.10 -7.75 -11.47
CA GLU A 75 -28.20 -6.31 -11.73
C GLU A 75 -27.16 -5.85 -12.75
N SER A 76 -25.94 -6.36 -12.63
CA SER A 76 -24.85 -6.04 -13.56
C SER A 76 -23.78 -7.12 -13.52
N ASP A 77 -23.10 -7.32 -14.64
CA ASP A 77 -21.84 -8.01 -14.71
C ASP A 77 -20.76 -7.14 -15.34
N SER A 78 -19.50 -7.45 -15.07
CA SER A 78 -18.35 -6.74 -15.64
C SER A 78 -17.24 -7.72 -15.95
N LEU A 79 -16.55 -7.47 -17.05
CA LEU A 79 -15.40 -8.25 -17.49
C LEU A 79 -14.15 -7.36 -17.42
N ILE A 80 -13.11 -7.85 -16.76
CA ILE A 80 -11.84 -7.17 -16.60
C ILE A 80 -10.75 -8.09 -17.13
N LYS A 81 -9.89 -7.55 -17.99
CA LYS A 81 -8.62 -8.16 -18.41
C LYS A 81 -7.50 -7.24 -17.95
N ALA A 82 -6.44 -7.78 -17.37
CA ALA A 82 -5.31 -6.99 -16.88
C ALA A 82 -4.05 -7.85 -16.68
N CYS A 83 -2.93 -7.18 -16.41
CA CYS A 83 -1.77 -7.80 -15.77
C CYS A 83 -2.05 -8.01 -14.27
N SER A 84 -1.60 -9.13 -13.72
CA SER A 84 -1.87 -9.50 -12.33
C SER A 84 -0.74 -10.34 -11.71
N LYS A 85 -0.82 -10.46 -10.38
CA LYS A 85 -0.03 -11.40 -9.59
C LYS A 85 -0.74 -12.75 -9.48
N PRO A 86 -0.01 -13.85 -9.23
CA PRO A 86 -0.60 -15.18 -9.05
C PRO A 86 -1.62 -15.22 -7.90
N ASP A 87 -1.39 -14.42 -6.86
CA ASP A 87 -2.22 -14.45 -5.65
C ASP A 87 -3.64 -13.89 -5.84
N HIS A 88 -3.84 -13.08 -6.88
CA HIS A 88 -5.12 -12.48 -7.23
C HIS A 88 -6.01 -13.40 -8.09
N CYS A 89 -5.52 -14.60 -8.45
CA CYS A 89 -6.20 -15.58 -9.29
C CYS A 89 -7.09 -16.51 -8.47
N LYS A 90 -7.93 -15.94 -7.61
CA LYS A 90 -8.79 -16.69 -6.69
C LYS A 90 -10.22 -16.19 -6.85
N GLU A 91 -11.17 -17.11 -6.72
CA GLU A 91 -12.58 -16.75 -6.62
C GLU A 91 -12.79 -15.85 -5.40
N ALA A 92 -13.65 -14.86 -5.57
CA ALA A 92 -13.99 -13.93 -4.53
C ALA A 92 -15.50 -13.77 -4.46
N ALA A 93 -16.06 -13.90 -3.26
CA ALA A 93 -17.49 -13.78 -3.07
C ALA A 93 -17.79 -12.94 -1.83
N PHE A 94 -18.68 -11.97 -1.99
CA PHE A 94 -19.19 -11.14 -0.93
C PHE A 94 -20.72 -11.21 -0.90
N ASN A 95 -21.33 -11.44 0.26
CA ASN A 95 -22.79 -11.50 0.43
C ASN A 95 -23.24 -10.66 1.63
N PHE A 96 -23.88 -9.52 1.39
CA PHE A 96 -24.50 -8.65 2.41
C PHE A 96 -25.99 -8.97 2.63
N GLY A 97 -26.51 -10.04 2.03
CA GLY A 97 -27.94 -10.40 2.04
C GLY A 97 -28.74 -9.67 0.96
N ILE A 98 -28.68 -8.34 0.90
CA ILE A 98 -29.38 -7.52 -0.12
C ILE A 98 -28.59 -7.51 -1.43
N LEU A 99 -27.27 -7.34 -1.32
CA LEU A 99 -26.33 -7.34 -2.43
C LEU A 99 -25.41 -8.55 -2.31
N ARG A 100 -25.25 -9.29 -3.40
CA ARG A 100 -24.28 -10.37 -3.52
C ARG A 100 -23.36 -10.09 -4.70
N THR A 101 -22.07 -10.04 -4.45
CA THR A 101 -21.05 -9.88 -5.47
C THR A 101 -20.23 -11.16 -5.56
N PHE A 102 -20.05 -11.66 -6.76
CA PHE A 102 -19.22 -12.83 -7.02
C PHE A 102 -18.25 -12.52 -8.15
N ALA A 103 -17.01 -12.93 -8.01
CA ALA A 103 -15.99 -12.77 -9.02
C ALA A 103 -15.31 -14.11 -9.31
N THR A 104 -15.29 -14.49 -10.58
CA THR A 104 -14.45 -15.57 -11.10
C THR A 104 -13.25 -14.97 -11.80
N SER A 105 -12.11 -15.63 -11.70
CA SER A 105 -10.89 -15.23 -12.39
C SER A 105 -10.20 -16.45 -12.99
N SER A 106 -9.63 -16.28 -14.18
CA SER A 106 -8.71 -17.23 -14.77
C SER A 106 -7.39 -16.51 -15.05
N CYS A 107 -6.28 -17.19 -14.79
CA CYS A 107 -4.94 -16.64 -14.98
C CYS A 107 -4.05 -17.54 -15.80
N CYS A 108 -3.10 -16.93 -16.50
CA CYS A 108 -2.21 -17.62 -17.43
C CYS A 108 -0.91 -16.82 -17.63
N ARG A 109 0.13 -17.49 -18.13
CA ARG A 109 1.53 -16.99 -18.12
C ARG A 109 2.16 -16.78 -19.49
N THR A 110 1.37 -16.87 -20.55
CA THR A 110 1.87 -16.68 -21.92
C THR A 110 1.31 -15.39 -22.49
N ASP A 111 2.00 -14.79 -23.44
CA ASP A 111 1.57 -13.53 -24.04
C ASP A 111 0.13 -13.61 -24.56
N ASN A 112 -0.69 -12.62 -24.21
CA ASN A 112 -2.08 -12.45 -24.61
C ASN A 112 -2.99 -13.67 -24.33
N CYS A 113 -2.68 -14.45 -23.29
CA CYS A 113 -3.41 -15.67 -23.00
C CYS A 113 -4.80 -15.46 -22.37
N ASN A 114 -5.07 -14.26 -21.83
CA ASN A 114 -6.32 -13.93 -21.15
C ASN A 114 -7.48 -13.61 -22.12
N THR A 115 -7.54 -14.35 -23.23
CA THR A 115 -8.61 -14.25 -24.24
C THR A 115 -9.80 -15.14 -23.91
N MET A 116 -9.59 -16.20 -23.13
CA MET A 116 -10.65 -17.13 -22.73
C MET A 116 -11.60 -16.50 -21.72
N GLN A 117 -12.87 -16.88 -21.78
CA GLN A 117 -13.86 -16.45 -20.79
C GLN A 117 -13.64 -17.23 -19.47
N PRO A 118 -13.67 -16.57 -18.30
CA PRO A 118 -13.52 -17.27 -17.03
C PRO A 118 -14.73 -18.20 -16.80
N PRO A 119 -14.58 -19.24 -15.97
CA PRO A 119 -15.65 -20.18 -15.66
C PRO A 119 -16.92 -19.44 -15.19
N GLN A 120 -18.07 -19.93 -15.60
CA GLN A 120 -19.34 -19.42 -15.08
C GLN A 120 -19.44 -19.77 -13.59
N ALA A 121 -19.89 -18.79 -12.80
CA ALA A 121 -20.13 -18.95 -11.38
C ALA A 121 -21.15 -20.07 -11.11
N ASP A 122 -20.79 -21.06 -10.26
CA ASP A 122 -21.79 -21.94 -9.66
C ASP A 122 -22.48 -21.17 -8.52
N LEU A 123 -23.62 -20.56 -8.86
CA LEU A 123 -24.41 -19.73 -7.95
C LEU A 123 -25.30 -20.55 -7.01
N LYS A 124 -25.21 -21.89 -7.03
CA LYS A 124 -25.99 -22.72 -6.12
C LYS A 124 -25.54 -22.44 -4.69
N PRO A 125 -26.42 -21.87 -3.83
CA PRO A 125 -26.08 -21.62 -2.44
C PRO A 125 -25.95 -22.99 -1.75
N ASN A 126 -24.74 -23.30 -1.29
CA ASN A 126 -24.50 -24.45 -0.42
C ASN A 126 -23.99 -23.95 0.93
N PRO A 127 -24.83 -24.00 1.99
CA PRO A 127 -24.45 -23.49 3.30
C PRO A 127 -23.18 -24.18 3.81
N ASN A 128 -22.17 -23.39 4.16
CA ASN A 128 -20.88 -23.91 4.64
C ASN A 128 -20.81 -23.98 6.18
N GLY A 129 -21.91 -23.66 6.87
CA GLY A 129 -22.01 -23.66 8.32
C GLY A 129 -21.61 -22.35 9.01
N LYS A 130 -20.89 -21.45 8.33
CA LYS A 130 -20.50 -20.14 8.86
C LYS A 130 -21.72 -19.22 8.96
N LYS A 131 -21.79 -18.43 10.03
CA LYS A 131 -22.88 -17.47 10.26
C LYS A 131 -22.35 -16.08 10.55
N CYS A 132 -22.97 -15.06 9.96
CA CYS A 132 -22.59 -13.66 10.12
C CYS A 132 -23.81 -12.77 10.31
N PHE A 133 -23.62 -11.58 10.88
CA PHE A 133 -24.64 -10.54 10.88
C PHE A 133 -24.74 -9.87 9.50
N ARG A 134 -25.93 -9.34 9.20
CA ARG A 134 -26.25 -8.56 8.01
C ARG A 134 -27.10 -7.34 8.37
N CYS A 135 -27.08 -6.35 7.48
CA CYS A 135 -27.92 -5.16 7.60
C CYS A 135 -29.13 -5.22 6.66
N ASP A 136 -30.23 -4.60 7.05
CA ASP A 136 -31.48 -4.53 6.30
C ASP A 136 -31.55 -3.35 5.31
N GLY A 137 -30.48 -2.56 5.21
CA GLY A 137 -30.40 -1.37 4.36
C GLY A 137 -31.06 -0.12 4.97
N LYS A 138 -31.55 -0.19 6.22
CA LYS A 138 -32.09 0.96 6.98
C LYS A 138 -31.30 1.24 8.25
N GLY A 139 -30.11 0.66 8.36
CA GLY A 139 -29.23 0.80 9.52
C GLY A 139 -29.46 -0.24 10.62
N ASP A 140 -30.46 -1.13 10.51
CA ASP A 140 -30.57 -2.27 11.41
C ASP A 140 -29.65 -3.40 10.94
N CYS A 141 -28.67 -3.75 11.77
CA CYS A 141 -27.65 -4.76 11.50
C CYS A 141 -27.77 -5.98 12.43
N THR A 142 -28.96 -6.24 12.97
CA THR A 142 -29.25 -7.40 13.84
C THR A 142 -29.61 -8.67 13.06
N GLY A 143 -29.93 -8.54 11.77
CA GLY A 143 -30.25 -9.68 10.91
C GLY A 143 -29.09 -10.65 10.81
N THR A 144 -29.39 -11.95 10.63
CA THR A 144 -28.38 -12.99 10.44
C THR A 144 -28.40 -13.55 9.02
N LEU A 145 -27.26 -14.09 8.61
CA LEU A 145 -27.01 -14.66 7.29
C LEU A 145 -26.18 -15.94 7.47
N ASN A 146 -26.60 -17.03 6.85
CA ASN A 146 -25.78 -18.23 6.70
C ASN A 146 -24.90 -18.03 5.46
N CYS A 147 -23.60 -18.23 5.62
CA CYS A 147 -22.68 -18.10 4.50
C CYS A 147 -22.68 -19.37 3.65
N ASP A 148 -22.38 -19.20 2.37
CA ASP A 148 -22.38 -20.28 1.40
C ASP A 148 -20.96 -20.52 0.86
N ASN A 149 -20.73 -21.72 0.35
CA ASN A 149 -19.54 -22.05 -0.44
C ASN A 149 -18.24 -21.66 0.29
N GLN A 150 -17.35 -20.88 -0.33
CA GLN A 150 -16.05 -20.50 0.23
C GLN A 150 -16.09 -19.26 1.15
N GLN A 151 -17.27 -18.78 1.53
CA GLN A 151 -17.42 -17.59 2.37
C GLN A 151 -17.16 -17.90 3.85
N THR A 152 -15.89 -17.99 4.24
CA THR A 152 -15.47 -18.41 5.61
C THR A 152 -15.24 -17.24 6.57
N TYR A 153 -15.33 -15.99 6.12
CA TYR A 153 -15.15 -14.79 6.93
C TYR A 153 -16.46 -14.02 7.08
N CYS A 154 -16.63 -13.36 8.22
CA CYS A 154 -17.61 -12.28 8.32
C CYS A 154 -16.95 -10.97 8.00
N ALA A 155 -17.72 -10.04 7.42
CA ALA A 155 -17.20 -8.75 7.03
C ALA A 155 -18.19 -7.62 7.31
N THR A 156 -17.64 -6.43 7.53
CA THR A 156 -18.35 -5.17 7.74
C THR A 156 -17.75 -4.14 6.79
N GLY A 157 -18.58 -3.41 6.06
CA GLY A 157 -18.08 -2.32 5.22
C GLY A 157 -19.10 -1.21 5.07
N LYS A 158 -18.82 -0.28 4.15
CA LYS A 158 -19.73 0.82 3.80
C LYS A 158 -19.94 0.89 2.29
N ILE A 159 -21.19 1.12 1.88
CA ILE A 159 -21.57 1.47 0.51
C ILE A 159 -22.17 2.87 0.57
N GLY A 160 -21.43 3.88 0.10
CA GLY A 160 -21.75 5.27 0.44
C GLY A 160 -21.67 5.46 1.97
N ASP A 161 -22.74 5.95 2.59
CA ASP A 161 -22.84 6.12 4.04
C ASP A 161 -23.51 4.94 4.78
N GLU A 162 -24.03 3.96 4.04
CA GLU A 162 -24.73 2.81 4.64
C GLU A 162 -23.76 1.73 5.08
N ILE A 163 -23.87 1.32 6.35
CA ILE A 163 -23.14 0.18 6.89
C ILE A 163 -23.75 -1.10 6.34
N VAL A 164 -22.87 -1.97 5.83
CA VAL A 164 -23.24 -3.27 5.31
C VAL A 164 -22.45 -4.35 6.05
N LYS A 165 -23.12 -5.46 6.40
CA LYS A 165 -22.52 -6.60 7.10
C LYS A 165 -22.87 -7.90 6.39
N GLY A 166 -21.93 -8.84 6.33
CA GLY A 166 -22.12 -10.01 5.52
C GLY A 166 -21.04 -11.07 5.62
N CYS A 167 -21.07 -11.99 4.67
CA CYS A 167 -20.09 -13.06 4.50
C CYS A 167 -19.12 -12.73 3.36
N ALA A 168 -17.85 -13.11 3.53
CA ALA A 168 -16.78 -12.89 2.58
C ALA A 168 -15.88 -14.13 2.43
N THR A 169 -15.27 -14.29 1.26
CA THR A 169 -14.19 -15.26 1.05
C THR A 169 -12.87 -14.76 1.64
N LYS A 170 -11.96 -15.68 1.96
CA LYS A 170 -10.60 -15.36 2.44
C LYS A 170 -9.85 -14.40 1.51
N SER A 171 -10.00 -14.60 0.19
CA SER A 171 -9.39 -13.78 -0.86
C SER A 171 -9.76 -12.29 -0.76
N LEU A 172 -10.95 -11.95 -0.25
CA LEU A 172 -11.35 -10.56 -0.05
C LEU A 172 -10.83 -9.96 1.26
N CYS A 173 -10.56 -10.80 2.26
CA CYS A 173 -10.27 -10.35 3.62
C CYS A 173 -8.77 -10.28 3.94
N VAL A 174 -7.95 -11.10 3.29
CA VAL A 174 -6.52 -11.22 3.60
C VAL A 174 -5.65 -10.53 2.56
N ASP A 175 -6.03 -10.63 1.28
CA ASP A 175 -5.29 -10.02 0.17
C ASP A 175 -6.24 -9.59 -0.95
N PRO A 176 -7.04 -8.54 -0.71
CA PRO A 176 -8.07 -8.11 -1.64
C PRO A 176 -7.47 -7.65 -2.98
N SER A 177 -7.80 -8.34 -4.07
CA SER A 177 -7.43 -7.90 -5.42
C SER A 177 -7.90 -6.45 -5.64
N PRO A 178 -7.02 -5.52 -6.07
CA PRO A 178 -7.37 -4.11 -6.29
C PRO A 178 -8.57 -3.91 -7.23
N LEU A 179 -8.79 -4.87 -8.13
CA LEU A 179 -9.87 -4.91 -9.12
C LEU A 179 -11.27 -5.08 -8.50
N LEU A 180 -11.38 -5.59 -7.26
CA LEU A 180 -12.65 -5.99 -6.66
C LEU A 180 -13.25 -4.97 -5.67
N LEU A 181 -12.51 -3.94 -5.26
CA LEU A 181 -12.90 -3.08 -4.12
C LEU A 181 -13.00 -1.58 -4.44
N SER A 182 -13.46 -1.21 -5.63
CA SER A 182 -13.67 0.21 -5.95
C SER A 182 -14.90 0.82 -5.24
N LYS A 183 -15.85 0.00 -4.74
CA LYS A 183 -17.14 0.49 -4.20
C LYS A 183 -17.43 0.23 -2.72
N ILE A 184 -16.66 -0.64 -2.05
CA ILE A 184 -16.89 -1.02 -0.65
C ILE A 184 -15.59 -0.80 0.12
N ARG A 185 -15.40 0.40 0.69
CA ARG A 185 -14.27 0.71 1.58
C ARG A 185 -14.72 1.64 2.70
N PRO A 186 -14.25 1.41 3.95
CA PRO A 186 -13.40 0.31 4.40
C PRO A 186 -14.15 -1.05 4.44
N LEU A 187 -13.41 -2.16 4.46
CA LEU A 187 -13.94 -3.52 4.64
C LEU A 187 -13.17 -4.23 5.77
N ASP A 188 -13.82 -4.43 6.91
CA ASP A 188 -13.27 -5.10 8.08
C ASP A 188 -13.74 -6.54 8.14
N CYS A 189 -12.81 -7.48 8.12
CA CYS A 189 -13.10 -8.90 8.19
C CYS A 189 -12.72 -9.52 9.52
N CYS A 190 -13.42 -10.58 9.91
CA CYS A 190 -13.11 -11.36 11.09
C CYS A 190 -13.43 -12.85 10.90
N GLU A 191 -12.66 -13.68 11.62
CA GLU A 191 -12.74 -15.14 11.56
C GLU A 191 -13.43 -15.68 12.82
N GLY A 192 -14.75 -15.75 12.79
CA GLY A 192 -15.58 -16.43 13.79
C GLY A 192 -17.05 -16.31 13.41
N ASP A 193 -17.92 -17.13 13.98
CA ASP A 193 -19.36 -16.93 13.79
C ASP A 193 -19.78 -15.62 14.46
N PHE A 194 -20.59 -14.83 13.77
CA PHE A 194 -21.19 -13.59 14.26
C PHE A 194 -20.18 -12.53 14.74
N CYS A 195 -18.90 -12.67 14.38
CA CYS A 195 -17.84 -11.79 14.87
C CYS A 195 -17.98 -10.33 14.40
N ASN A 196 -18.75 -10.10 13.34
CA ASN A 196 -19.10 -8.76 12.86
C ASN A 196 -20.26 -8.12 13.66
N GLY A 197 -20.62 -8.66 14.83
CA GLY A 197 -21.74 -8.22 15.65
C GLY A 197 -21.48 -7.04 16.58
N SER A 198 -20.22 -6.63 16.78
CA SER A 198 -19.92 -5.64 17.82
C SER A 198 -20.43 -4.25 17.45
N THR A 199 -21.50 -3.82 18.13
CA THR A 199 -21.70 -2.43 18.50
C THR A 199 -20.78 -2.12 19.69
N SER A 200 -20.13 -0.97 19.63
CA SER A 200 -19.19 -0.45 20.62
C SER A 200 -19.78 -0.32 22.03
N ILE A 201 -19.60 -1.30 22.92
CA ILE A 201 -19.51 -1.07 24.37
C ILE A 201 -18.51 -2.06 24.99
N SER A 202 -17.50 -1.50 25.64
CA SER A 202 -16.47 -2.17 26.41
C SER A 202 -17.06 -2.99 27.57
N THR A 203 -17.08 -4.31 27.43
CA THR A 203 -17.21 -5.23 28.58
C THR A 203 -15.93 -6.00 28.87
N ASN A 204 -14.96 -5.99 27.95
CA ASN A 204 -13.65 -6.63 28.14
C ASN A 204 -12.65 -5.82 28.98
N LEU A 205 -12.89 -4.53 29.27
CA LEU A 205 -11.96 -3.71 30.06
C LEU A 205 -12.01 -4.02 31.58
N LEU A 206 -13.13 -4.56 32.06
CA LEU A 206 -13.30 -4.91 33.49
C LEU A 206 -12.71 -6.27 33.87
N LEU A 207 -12.65 -7.22 32.94
CA LEU A 207 -12.06 -8.54 33.19
C LEU A 207 -10.53 -8.53 33.07
N ILE A 208 -9.98 -7.68 32.19
CA ILE A 208 -8.53 -7.58 32.01
C ILE A 208 -7.88 -6.90 33.23
N SER A 209 -8.50 -5.86 33.81
CA SER A 209 -7.95 -5.19 35.00
C SER A 209 -7.86 -6.09 36.24
N THR A 210 -8.78 -7.04 36.41
CA THR A 210 -8.79 -7.95 37.56
C THR A 210 -7.76 -9.09 37.44
N MET A 211 -7.46 -9.55 36.22
CA MET A 211 -6.39 -10.54 35.99
C MET A 211 -4.99 -9.93 36.14
N PHE A 212 -4.78 -8.66 35.77
CA PHE A 212 -3.47 -8.00 35.95
C PHE A 212 -3.12 -7.73 37.42
N VAL A 213 -4.11 -7.40 38.27
CA VAL A 213 -3.86 -7.17 39.71
C VAL A 213 -3.53 -8.47 40.46
N THR A 214 -4.14 -9.58 40.07
CA THR A 214 -3.87 -10.90 40.68
C THR A 214 -2.54 -11.51 40.22
N ALA A 215 -2.16 -11.32 38.95
CA ALA A 215 -0.86 -11.74 38.43
C ALA A 215 0.31 -10.94 39.04
N ALA A 216 0.17 -9.62 39.22
CA ALA A 216 1.19 -8.78 39.84
C ALA A 216 1.45 -9.18 41.31
N ALA A 217 0.40 -9.55 42.06
CA ALA A 217 0.53 -10.00 43.45
C ALA A 217 1.22 -11.38 43.57
N ALA A 218 1.02 -12.27 42.58
CA ALA A 218 1.66 -13.59 42.54
C ALA A 218 3.16 -13.51 42.20
N VAL A 219 3.53 -12.63 41.25
CA VAL A 219 4.93 -12.41 40.84
C VAL A 219 5.75 -11.78 41.97
N VAL A 220 5.19 -10.82 42.72
CA VAL A 220 5.88 -10.20 43.86
C VAL A 220 6.09 -11.19 45.02
N ARG A 221 5.19 -12.16 45.21
CA ARG A 221 5.38 -13.24 46.21
C ARG A 221 6.47 -14.23 45.80
N GLN A 222 6.51 -14.65 44.53
CA GLN A 222 7.55 -15.57 44.06
C GLN A 222 8.95 -14.94 44.09
N HIS A 223 9.07 -13.64 43.76
CA HIS A 223 10.36 -12.94 43.78
C HIS A 223 10.96 -12.80 45.20
N LYS A 224 10.11 -12.68 46.23
CA LYS A 224 10.56 -12.62 47.64
C LYS A 224 10.98 -13.98 48.22
N VAL A 225 10.42 -15.09 47.72
CA VAL A 225 10.79 -16.45 48.16
C VAL A 225 12.12 -16.87 47.53
N LEU A 226 12.31 -16.61 46.23
CA LEU A 226 13.56 -16.94 45.53
C LEU A 226 14.77 -16.14 46.05
N GLN A 227 14.59 -14.88 46.46
CA GLN A 227 15.65 -14.06 47.08
C GLN A 227 16.10 -14.61 48.44
N ARG A 228 15.19 -15.21 49.23
CA ARG A 228 15.52 -15.80 50.54
C ARG A 228 16.28 -17.11 50.43
N GLU A 229 15.96 -17.95 49.45
CA GLU A 229 16.70 -19.20 49.21
C GLU A 229 18.09 -18.96 48.63
N TRP A 230 18.26 -17.91 47.80
CA TRP A 230 19.55 -17.52 47.25
C TRP A 230 20.52 -17.02 48.33
N PHE A 231 20.06 -16.21 49.29
CA PHE A 231 20.92 -15.71 50.38
C PHE A 231 21.37 -16.81 51.37
N GLN A 232 20.65 -17.92 51.49
CA GLN A 232 21.04 -19.06 52.33
C GLN A 232 22.10 -19.95 51.66
N ARG A 233 22.14 -20.02 50.32
CA ARG A 233 23.12 -20.84 49.59
C ARG A 233 24.52 -20.21 49.45
N ILE A 234 24.67 -18.90 49.69
CA ILE A 234 25.96 -18.19 49.58
C ILE A 234 26.84 -18.37 50.85
N LYS A 235 26.30 -18.88 51.96
CA LYS A 235 27.04 -19.06 53.23
C LYS A 235 27.68 -20.45 53.43
N ALA A 236 27.71 -21.32 52.42
CA ALA A 236 28.35 -22.63 52.56
C ALA A 236 29.89 -22.53 52.35
N PRO A 237 30.73 -23.09 53.24
CA PRO A 237 32.18 -23.01 53.10
C PRO A 237 32.69 -23.79 51.88
N TRP A 238 33.63 -23.20 51.15
CA TRP A 238 34.30 -23.79 49.99
C TRP A 238 35.14 -25.01 50.38
N GLY A 239 34.62 -26.21 50.09
CA GLY A 239 35.34 -27.48 50.16
C GLY A 239 35.72 -27.98 48.76
N SER A 240 37.03 -28.13 48.55
CA SER A 240 37.71 -28.62 47.34
C SER A 240 37.12 -29.90 46.71
N ARG A 241 36.81 -29.89 45.40
CA ARG A 241 37.40 -30.78 44.37
C ARG A 241 36.71 -30.72 42.99
N ARG A 242 37.57 -30.76 41.96
CA ARG A 242 37.40 -31.32 40.60
C ARG A 242 36.79 -30.41 39.51
N THR A 243 37.73 -29.71 38.85
CA THR A 243 37.64 -29.00 37.57
C THR A 243 37.47 -29.96 36.38
N ARG A 244 36.29 -30.02 35.75
CA ARG A 244 36.14 -30.17 34.28
C ARG A 244 34.71 -29.96 33.73
N ASP A 245 33.66 -30.03 34.54
CA ASP A 245 32.27 -29.97 34.04
C ASP A 245 31.57 -28.60 34.20
N THR A 246 32.25 -27.59 34.74
CA THR A 246 31.65 -26.28 35.04
C THR A 246 31.66 -25.29 33.85
N ILE A 247 32.49 -25.52 32.83
CA ILE A 247 32.64 -24.56 31.71
C ILE A 247 31.49 -24.71 30.70
N SER A 248 31.02 -25.93 30.44
CA SER A 248 29.90 -26.18 29.50
C SER A 248 28.58 -25.58 30.01
N ASN A 249 28.31 -25.71 31.31
CA ASN A 249 27.12 -25.13 31.92
C ASN A 249 27.16 -23.60 31.97
N MET A 250 28.34 -22.98 32.17
CA MET A 250 28.45 -21.52 32.20
C MET A 250 28.13 -20.89 30.84
N HIS A 251 28.54 -21.50 29.72
CA HIS A 251 28.18 -21.03 28.38
C HIS A 251 26.69 -21.18 28.08
N LEU A 252 26.07 -22.28 28.51
CA LEU A 252 24.63 -22.50 28.34
C LEU A 252 23.80 -21.52 29.19
N PHE A 253 24.27 -21.20 30.40
CA PHE A 253 23.67 -20.16 31.25
C PHE A 253 23.83 -18.76 30.66
N ILE A 254 24.98 -18.43 30.07
CA ILE A 254 25.18 -17.14 29.38
C ILE A 254 24.31 -17.05 28.14
N LEU A 255 24.20 -18.12 27.33
CA LEU A 255 23.33 -18.14 26.14
C LEU A 255 21.85 -17.99 26.48
N THR A 256 21.38 -18.69 27.52
CA THR A 256 20.00 -18.55 28.02
C THR A 256 19.74 -17.18 28.64
N ALA A 257 20.70 -16.64 29.40
CA ALA A 257 20.63 -15.27 29.91
C ALA A 257 20.62 -14.23 28.79
N VAL A 258 21.42 -14.39 27.73
CA VAL A 258 21.44 -13.49 26.55
C VAL A 258 20.13 -13.59 25.77
N LEU A 259 19.55 -14.79 25.60
CA LEU A 259 18.24 -14.99 24.97
C LEU A 259 17.08 -14.43 25.82
N LEU A 260 17.19 -14.44 27.15
CA LEU A 260 16.24 -13.84 28.09
C LEU A 260 16.42 -12.32 28.26
N LEU A 261 17.62 -11.81 27.98
CA LEU A 261 17.98 -10.38 28.04
C LEU A 261 17.91 -9.69 26.68
N LEU A 262 17.56 -10.39 25.59
CA LEU A 262 17.10 -9.74 24.36
C LEU A 262 15.90 -8.89 24.78
N PRO A 263 15.99 -7.55 24.73
CA PRO A 263 14.83 -6.72 25.01
C PRO A 263 13.74 -7.23 24.07
N GLN A 264 12.57 -7.56 24.61
CA GLN A 264 11.37 -7.67 23.78
C GLN A 264 11.39 -6.41 22.92
N ALA A 265 11.70 -6.58 21.63
CA ALA A 265 11.82 -5.45 20.72
C ALA A 265 10.47 -4.75 20.83
N SER A 266 10.46 -3.63 21.54
CA SER A 266 9.23 -2.94 21.86
C SER A 266 8.76 -2.42 20.51
N THR A 267 7.81 -3.13 19.92
CA THR A 267 7.32 -2.82 18.60
C THR A 267 6.58 -1.49 18.70
N LEU A 268 7.03 -0.54 17.88
CA LEU A 268 6.51 0.81 17.81
C LEU A 268 4.97 0.79 17.80
N LYS A 269 4.35 1.65 18.61
CA LYS A 269 2.90 1.83 18.61
C LYS A 269 2.52 3.07 17.83
N CYS A 270 1.48 2.99 17.00
CA CYS A 270 1.00 4.13 16.21
C CYS A 270 -0.52 4.24 16.28
N SER A 271 -1.03 5.44 16.00
CA SER A 271 -2.46 5.63 15.76
C SER A 271 -2.84 5.11 14.38
N GLU A 272 -3.95 4.40 14.27
CA GLU A 272 -4.49 3.88 13.02
C GLU A 272 -5.95 4.31 12.81
N CYS A 273 -6.23 4.89 11.64
CA CYS A 273 -7.56 5.39 11.25
C CYS A 273 -7.58 5.80 9.79
N THR A 274 -8.79 5.88 9.21
CA THR A 274 -9.07 6.46 7.89
C THR A 274 -10.29 7.36 7.99
N GLY A 275 -10.12 8.64 7.67
CA GLY A 275 -11.15 9.68 7.78
C GLY A 275 -11.27 10.26 9.19
N ASN A 276 -12.47 10.72 9.53
CA ASN A 276 -12.79 11.31 10.84
C ASN A 276 -13.27 10.28 11.88
N SER A 277 -13.07 8.99 11.63
CA SER A 277 -13.30 7.94 12.63
C SER A 277 -12.25 8.08 13.74
N GLY A 278 -12.65 7.82 14.99
CA GLY A 278 -11.72 7.85 16.12
C GLY A 278 -10.56 6.88 15.89
N CYS A 279 -9.33 7.34 16.10
CA CYS A 279 -8.14 6.52 15.86
C CYS A 279 -7.89 5.53 16.99
N THR A 280 -7.48 4.31 16.64
CA THR A 280 -7.10 3.27 17.59
C THR A 280 -5.59 3.19 17.73
N GLU A 281 -5.11 2.72 18.87
CA GLU A 281 -3.69 2.38 19.06
C GLU A 281 -3.43 0.99 18.45
N MET A 282 -2.44 0.90 17.56
CA MET A 282 -2.02 -0.34 16.92
C MET A 282 -0.52 -0.55 17.15
N GLN A 283 -0.14 -1.81 17.35
CA GLN A 283 1.26 -2.21 17.46
C GLN A 283 1.82 -2.59 16.08
N CYS A 284 2.90 -1.92 15.67
CA CYS A 284 3.46 -2.09 14.34
C CYS A 284 4.28 -3.38 14.19
N ALA A 285 4.24 -3.96 12.99
CA ALA A 285 5.17 -5.02 12.62
C ALA A 285 6.61 -4.49 12.54
N ALA A 286 7.60 -5.39 12.68
CA ALA A 286 9.02 -5.00 12.74
C ALA A 286 9.52 -4.33 11.45
N ASP A 287 8.95 -4.70 10.31
CA ASP A 287 9.19 -4.13 8.98
C ASP A 287 8.48 -2.79 8.75
N LYS A 288 7.48 -2.45 9.57
CA LYS A 288 6.67 -1.21 9.51
C LYS A 288 6.90 -0.32 10.73
N ASN A 289 8.16 -0.07 11.05
CA ASN A 289 8.58 0.62 12.28
C ASN A 289 8.56 2.17 12.20
N ARG A 290 7.62 2.74 11.45
CA ARG A 290 7.34 4.18 11.42
C ARG A 290 5.84 4.42 11.52
N CYS A 291 5.45 5.49 12.20
CA CYS A 291 4.08 5.98 12.17
C CYS A 291 3.91 6.96 11.00
N GLY A 292 2.96 6.68 10.11
CA GLY A 292 2.55 7.56 9.02
C GLY A 292 1.30 8.36 9.35
N ALA A 293 1.20 9.54 8.76
CA ALA A 293 0.01 10.38 8.73
C ALA A 293 -0.11 11.06 7.35
N LEU A 294 -1.21 10.82 6.65
CA LEU A 294 -1.57 11.46 5.39
C LEU A 294 -2.86 12.25 5.59
N ARG A 295 -2.90 13.51 5.17
CA ARG A 295 -4.13 14.31 5.15
C ARG A 295 -4.45 14.71 3.72
N MET A 296 -5.70 14.51 3.32
CA MET A 296 -6.22 14.90 2.01
C MET A 296 -7.42 15.81 2.21
N SER A 297 -7.34 17.03 1.69
CA SER A 297 -8.41 18.01 1.77
C SER A 297 -8.82 18.42 0.36
N THR A 298 -10.11 18.40 0.06
CA THR A 298 -10.68 18.77 -1.24
C THR A 298 -11.59 19.98 -1.08
N TYR A 299 -11.51 20.93 -2.01
CA TYR A 299 -12.19 22.21 -1.98
C TYR A 299 -13.01 22.44 -3.26
N ALA A 300 -14.16 23.09 -3.12
CA ALA A 300 -14.87 23.75 -4.21
C ALA A 300 -14.81 25.26 -3.99
N GLY A 301 -13.88 25.93 -4.68
CA GLY A 301 -13.56 27.33 -4.40
C GLY A 301 -12.93 27.46 -3.01
N SER A 302 -13.53 28.26 -2.12
CA SER A 302 -13.08 28.42 -0.73
C SER A 302 -13.75 27.48 0.27
N THR A 303 -14.69 26.64 -0.17
CA THR A 303 -15.43 25.72 0.70
C THR A 303 -14.76 24.36 0.71
N GLU A 304 -14.37 23.88 1.89
CA GLU A 304 -13.86 22.52 2.09
C GLU A 304 -15.01 21.52 1.96
N LEU A 305 -14.88 20.58 1.03
CA LEU A 305 -15.88 19.54 0.76
C LEU A 305 -15.60 18.28 1.57
N THR A 306 -14.33 17.87 1.64
CA THR A 306 -13.90 16.67 2.34
C THR A 306 -12.53 16.90 2.94
N ASP A 307 -12.33 16.43 4.17
CA ASP A 307 -11.03 16.37 4.82
C ASP A 307 -10.86 15.00 5.47
N ILE A 308 -9.88 14.26 4.97
CA ILE A 308 -9.66 12.85 5.31
C ILE A 308 -8.25 12.73 5.86
N THR A 309 -8.13 12.18 7.06
CA THR A 309 -6.83 11.83 7.65
C THR A 309 -6.66 10.32 7.66
N ILE A 310 -5.52 9.84 7.20
CA ILE A 310 -5.12 8.43 7.24
C ILE A 310 -3.91 8.33 8.15
N LYS A 311 -3.97 7.45 9.15
CA LYS A 311 -2.83 7.16 10.03
C LYS A 311 -2.61 5.65 10.03
N SER A 312 -1.36 5.22 9.99
CA SER A 312 -1.01 3.80 9.94
C SER A 312 0.44 3.54 10.30
N CYS A 313 0.78 2.27 10.53
CA CYS A 313 2.16 1.80 10.54
C CYS A 313 2.67 1.68 9.10
N ILE A 314 3.83 2.28 8.81
CA ILE A 314 4.45 2.28 7.47
C ILE A 314 5.90 1.83 7.54
N ALA A 315 6.42 1.32 6.42
CA ALA A 315 7.83 0.96 6.33
C ALA A 315 8.72 2.22 6.31
N PRO A 316 10.01 2.13 6.71
CA PRO A 316 10.95 3.25 6.62
C PRO A 316 11.03 3.92 5.25
N HIS A 317 10.93 3.14 4.17
CA HIS A 317 11.02 3.65 2.80
C HIS A 317 9.74 4.35 2.33
N ASP A 318 8.62 4.14 3.01
CA ASP A 318 7.34 4.82 2.75
C ASP A 318 7.19 6.12 3.57
N CYS A 319 8.09 6.34 4.53
CA CYS A 319 8.10 7.51 5.40
C CYS A 319 8.63 8.74 4.66
N VAL A 320 7.75 9.36 3.86
CA VAL A 320 8.06 10.57 3.10
C VAL A 320 7.26 11.75 3.60
N GLN A 321 7.97 12.76 4.09
CA GLN A 321 7.39 14.03 4.50
C GLN A 321 7.31 14.97 3.32
N GLY A 322 6.13 15.54 3.05
CA GLY A 322 5.96 16.47 1.94
C GLY A 322 4.53 16.87 1.69
N SER A 323 4.33 17.70 0.68
CA SER A 323 2.99 18.19 0.30
C SER A 323 2.81 18.25 -1.22
N MET A 324 1.55 18.18 -1.63
CA MET A 324 1.10 18.23 -3.01
C MET A 324 -0.17 19.08 -3.08
N ASN A 325 -0.26 19.95 -4.09
CA ASN A 325 -1.40 20.81 -4.33
C ASN A 325 -1.84 20.73 -5.80
N LEU A 326 -3.02 20.17 -6.02
CA LEU A 326 -3.63 19.94 -7.33
C LEU A 326 -4.69 21.01 -7.68
N GLY A 327 -4.75 22.11 -6.93
CA GLY A 327 -5.74 23.17 -7.10
C GLY A 327 -7.03 22.90 -6.33
N VAL A 328 -7.72 21.80 -6.63
CA VAL A 328 -8.95 21.39 -5.91
C VAL A 328 -8.66 20.46 -4.74
N THR A 329 -7.53 19.75 -4.76
CA THR A 329 -7.15 18.78 -3.72
C THR A 329 -5.75 19.06 -3.24
N ARG A 330 -5.58 19.07 -1.91
CA ARG A 330 -4.28 19.20 -1.25
C ARG A 330 -3.99 17.95 -0.43
N VAL A 331 -2.77 17.46 -0.54
CA VAL A 331 -2.29 16.27 0.18
C VAL A 331 -1.05 16.65 0.97
N VAL A 332 -1.01 16.28 2.25
CA VAL A 332 0.15 16.47 3.12
C VAL A 332 0.48 15.15 3.80
N SER A 333 1.73 14.73 3.69
CA SER A 333 2.26 13.50 4.27
C SER A 333 3.30 13.84 5.33
N ASP A 334 3.23 13.13 6.46
CA ASP A 334 4.22 13.21 7.53
C ASP A 334 4.39 11.83 8.19
N CYS A 335 5.53 11.61 8.81
CA CYS A 335 5.83 10.37 9.52
C CYS A 335 6.83 10.60 10.67
N CYS A 336 6.97 9.62 11.55
CA CYS A 336 7.83 9.68 12.74
C CYS A 336 8.09 8.27 13.32
N SER A 337 8.94 8.14 14.34
CA SER A 337 9.44 6.84 14.85
C SER A 337 9.37 6.67 16.36
N THR A 338 8.53 7.44 17.04
CA THR A 338 8.29 7.28 18.48
C THR A 338 6.84 6.85 18.70
N ASP A 339 6.57 6.17 19.81
CA ASP A 339 5.24 5.67 20.10
C ASP A 339 4.19 6.80 20.03
N MET A 340 3.09 6.54 19.34
CA MET A 340 1.93 7.41 19.18
C MET A 340 2.27 8.79 18.61
N CYS A 341 3.39 8.95 17.91
CA CYS A 341 3.84 10.25 17.41
C CYS A 341 2.95 10.84 16.30
N ASN A 342 2.19 10.00 15.59
CA ASN A 342 1.21 10.43 14.61
C ASN A 342 -0.15 10.80 15.24
N ASN A 343 -0.32 10.67 16.56
CA ASN A 343 -1.57 11.01 17.24
C ASN A 343 -1.87 12.52 17.17
N ASN A 344 -0.86 13.37 17.40
CA ASN A 344 -0.97 14.83 17.39
C ASN A 344 -0.42 15.52 16.14
N LYS A 345 -0.02 14.76 15.11
CA LYS A 345 0.33 15.37 13.83
C LYS A 345 -0.95 15.64 13.07
N THR A 346 -1.38 16.88 13.08
CA THR A 346 -2.04 17.48 11.92
C THR A 346 -0.88 17.89 11.01
N PRO A 347 -0.53 17.14 9.95
CA PRO A 347 0.37 17.67 8.94
C PRO A 347 -0.25 18.98 8.49
N GLY A 348 0.46 20.07 8.75
CA GLY A 348 -0.16 21.38 8.81
C GLY A 348 -0.83 21.73 7.49
N LEU A 349 -2.13 22.00 7.55
CA LEU A 349 -2.70 23.06 6.72
C LEU A 349 -2.25 24.39 7.36
N GLN A 350 -0.93 24.57 7.52
CA GLN A 350 -0.43 25.90 7.81
C GLN A 350 -0.81 26.73 6.58
N LYS A 351 -1.29 27.95 6.80
CA LYS A 351 -1.36 28.96 5.74
C LYS A 351 0.06 29.19 5.27
N THR A 352 0.50 28.36 4.34
CA THR A 352 1.83 28.40 3.79
C THR A 352 1.87 29.59 2.85
N THR A 353 2.88 30.43 3.01
CA THR A 353 3.07 31.54 2.09
C THR A 353 3.44 30.99 0.72
N PRO A 354 2.97 31.63 -0.37
CA PRO A 354 3.45 31.32 -1.71
C PRO A 354 4.97 31.33 -1.75
N ASN A 355 5.58 30.27 -2.26
CA ASN A 355 7.03 30.10 -2.29
C ASN A 355 7.69 30.71 -3.54
N GLY A 356 6.90 31.37 -4.38
CA GLY A 356 7.35 32.00 -5.64
C GLY A 356 7.37 31.05 -6.85
N LYS A 357 7.09 29.75 -6.68
CA LYS A 357 6.88 28.82 -7.79
C LYS A 357 5.43 28.88 -8.28
N LYS A 358 5.25 28.65 -9.57
CA LYS A 358 3.94 28.66 -10.22
C LYS A 358 3.82 27.47 -11.17
N CYS A 359 2.73 26.72 -11.10
CA CYS A 359 2.50 25.54 -11.93
C CYS A 359 1.11 25.57 -12.56
N TYR A 360 0.94 24.86 -13.68
CA TYR A 360 -0.39 24.61 -14.24
C TYR A 360 -1.18 23.64 -13.36
N VAL A 361 -2.49 23.78 -13.33
CA VAL A 361 -3.45 22.89 -12.65
C VAL A 361 -4.62 22.57 -13.56
N CYS A 362 -5.26 21.45 -13.30
CA CYS A 362 -6.44 21.03 -14.05
C CYS A 362 -7.70 21.22 -13.20
N ASP A 363 -8.78 21.66 -13.84
CA ASP A 363 -10.10 21.71 -13.23
C ASP A 363 -10.83 20.36 -13.34
N VAL A 364 -12.04 20.30 -12.78
CA VAL A 364 -12.90 19.10 -12.82
C VAL A 364 -13.40 18.74 -14.22
N SER A 365 -13.32 19.65 -15.19
CA SER A 365 -13.68 19.41 -16.60
C SER A 365 -12.49 18.88 -17.43
N GLY A 366 -11.29 18.86 -16.83
CA GLY A 366 -10.06 18.45 -17.50
C GLY A 366 -9.32 19.60 -18.19
N ASP A 367 -9.77 20.85 -18.05
CA ASP A 367 -9.01 22.01 -18.55
C ASP A 367 -7.80 22.26 -17.64
N CYS A 368 -6.61 22.19 -18.23
CA CYS A 368 -5.32 22.34 -17.55
C CYS A 368 -4.62 23.69 -17.86
N SER A 369 -5.39 24.71 -18.24
CA SER A 369 -4.91 26.05 -18.60
C SER A 369 -4.66 26.96 -17.38
N ALA A 370 -5.36 26.70 -16.27
CA ALA A 370 -5.26 27.47 -15.05
C ALA A 370 -3.91 27.28 -14.36
N THR A 371 -3.52 28.25 -13.54
CA THR A 371 -2.25 28.23 -12.80
C THR A 371 -2.47 28.48 -11.32
N LEU A 372 -1.72 27.80 -10.46
CA LEU A 372 -1.68 28.11 -9.03
C LEU A 372 -0.26 28.48 -8.59
N ASN A 373 -0.18 29.30 -7.54
CA ASN A 373 1.08 29.61 -6.85
C ASN A 373 1.34 28.51 -5.83
N CYS A 374 2.49 27.85 -5.92
CA CYS A 374 2.86 26.80 -5.00
C CYS A 374 3.15 27.37 -3.62
N GLU A 375 2.90 26.58 -2.58
CA GLU A 375 3.05 27.03 -1.21
C GLU A 375 4.07 26.20 -0.43
N GLY A 376 4.74 26.83 0.54
CA GLY A 376 5.62 26.11 1.46
C GLY A 376 6.72 25.33 0.74
N ASN A 377 6.76 24.01 0.95
CA ASN A 377 7.77 23.11 0.40
C ASN A 377 7.41 22.51 -0.98
N GLU A 378 6.33 22.97 -1.62
CA GLU A 378 5.91 22.54 -2.96
C GLU A 378 6.81 23.19 -4.03
N ASP A 379 8.05 22.71 -4.18
CA ASP A 379 9.12 23.35 -4.96
C ASP A 379 9.22 22.90 -6.42
N GLN A 380 8.43 21.91 -6.84
CA GLN A 380 8.38 21.36 -8.20
C GLN A 380 6.96 21.37 -8.77
N CYS A 381 6.84 21.33 -10.09
CA CYS A 381 5.56 21.06 -10.74
C CYS A 381 5.41 19.57 -11.02
N LEU A 382 4.17 19.07 -10.94
CA LEU A 382 3.82 17.70 -11.27
C LEU A 382 2.84 17.63 -12.44
N LYS A 383 2.88 16.49 -13.13
CA LYS A 383 1.88 16.02 -14.08
C LYS A 383 1.67 14.52 -13.83
N SER A 384 0.42 14.09 -13.70
CA SER A 384 0.05 12.69 -13.53
C SER A 384 -1.33 12.42 -14.15
N THR A 385 -1.77 11.18 -14.11
CA THR A 385 -3.10 10.75 -14.57
C THR A 385 -3.89 10.10 -13.44
N VAL A 386 -5.20 10.28 -13.45
CA VAL A 386 -6.14 9.67 -12.50
C VAL A 386 -7.17 8.92 -13.32
N ALA A 387 -7.41 7.66 -12.97
CA ALA A 387 -8.49 6.89 -13.56
C ALA A 387 -9.77 7.13 -12.74
N ALA A 388 -10.73 7.85 -13.30
CA ALA A 388 -12.01 8.12 -12.68
C ALA A 388 -13.14 7.71 -13.65
N ALA A 389 -14.07 6.88 -13.18
CA ALA A 389 -15.25 6.44 -13.95
C ALA A 389 -14.95 5.81 -15.34
N GLY A 390 -13.78 5.20 -15.53
CA GLY A 390 -13.37 4.58 -16.80
C GLY A 390 -12.69 5.54 -17.78
N GLU A 391 -12.49 6.80 -17.39
CA GLU A 391 -11.79 7.81 -18.17
C GLU A 391 -10.48 8.21 -17.47
N THR A 392 -9.44 8.48 -18.25
CA THR A 392 -8.14 8.91 -17.72
C THR A 392 -8.06 10.43 -17.78
N MET A 393 -8.10 11.07 -16.61
CA MET A 393 -7.98 12.52 -16.49
C MET A 393 -6.54 12.90 -16.16
N THR A 394 -6.03 13.95 -16.81
CA THR A 394 -4.72 14.51 -16.45
C THR A 394 -4.88 15.39 -15.23
N MET A 395 -3.99 15.24 -14.26
CA MET A 395 -3.85 16.15 -13.13
C MET A 395 -2.49 16.84 -13.17
N LYS A 396 -2.50 18.09 -12.74
CA LYS A 396 -1.31 18.94 -12.65
C LYS A 396 -1.36 19.73 -11.37
N GLY A 397 -0.19 20.13 -10.88
CA GLY A 397 -0.10 20.85 -9.62
C GLY A 397 1.32 21.10 -9.17
N CYS A 398 1.45 21.51 -7.92
CA CYS A 398 2.72 21.66 -7.23
C CYS A 398 2.96 20.46 -6.31
N ILE A 399 4.23 20.07 -6.19
CA ILE A 399 4.65 18.94 -5.38
C ILE A 399 5.98 19.27 -4.72
N SER A 400 6.18 18.80 -3.49
CA SER A 400 7.51 18.82 -2.87
C SER A 400 8.43 17.78 -3.50
N LYS A 401 9.70 18.14 -3.65
CA LYS A 401 10.76 17.26 -4.18
C LYS A 401 10.81 15.88 -3.52
N SER A 402 10.57 15.78 -2.21
CA SER A 402 10.55 14.51 -1.47
C SER A 402 9.44 13.58 -1.92
N LEU A 403 8.20 14.08 -2.10
CA LEU A 403 7.10 13.27 -2.63
C LEU A 403 7.34 12.91 -4.09
N CYS A 404 7.89 13.83 -4.89
CA CYS A 404 8.16 13.60 -6.30
C CYS A 404 9.14 12.45 -6.55
N GLN A 405 10.18 12.35 -5.71
CA GLN A 405 11.21 11.31 -5.82
C GLN A 405 10.76 9.97 -5.24
N SER A 406 9.60 9.92 -4.59
CA SER A 406 9.08 8.72 -3.97
C SER A 406 8.20 7.93 -4.94
N SER A 407 8.58 6.69 -5.21
CA SER A 407 7.76 5.72 -5.95
C SER A 407 6.70 5.03 -5.07
N SER A 408 6.71 5.27 -3.75
CA SER A 408 5.96 4.52 -2.74
C SER A 408 4.65 5.18 -2.30
N ILE A 409 4.40 6.43 -2.71
CA ILE A 409 3.24 7.19 -2.22
C ILE A 409 2.02 6.85 -3.06
N GLN A 410 1.21 5.93 -2.55
CA GLN A 410 -0.07 5.56 -3.13
C GLN A 410 -1.14 6.54 -2.65
N ILE A 411 -1.40 7.58 -3.44
CA ILE A 411 -2.57 8.45 -3.24
C ILE A 411 -3.78 7.71 -3.83
N PRO A 412 -4.83 7.41 -3.05
CA PRO A 412 -6.01 6.71 -3.56
C PRO A 412 -6.58 7.39 -4.81
N GLY A 413 -6.69 6.63 -5.91
CA GLY A 413 -7.21 7.12 -7.20
C GLY A 413 -6.16 7.71 -8.15
N MET A 414 -4.95 7.99 -7.70
CA MET A 414 -3.88 8.55 -8.52
C MET A 414 -3.01 7.45 -9.17
N SER A 415 -2.62 7.64 -10.43
CA SER A 415 -1.65 6.77 -11.11
C SER A 415 -0.31 6.80 -10.39
N THR A 416 0.41 5.69 -10.47
CA THR A 416 1.80 5.58 -9.99
C THR A 416 2.78 6.39 -10.83
N ASP A 417 2.38 6.83 -12.03
CA ASP A 417 3.22 7.64 -12.92
C ASP A 417 3.09 9.13 -12.58
N ILE A 418 4.03 9.62 -11.77
CA ILE A 418 4.19 11.04 -11.43
C ILE A 418 5.40 11.58 -12.20
N HIS A 419 5.16 12.52 -13.12
CA HIS A 419 6.23 13.25 -13.79
C HIS A 419 6.40 14.62 -13.14
N CYS A 420 7.56 14.89 -12.56
CA CYS A 420 7.86 16.22 -12.04
C CYS A 420 8.90 16.94 -12.88
N CYS A 421 8.89 18.26 -12.76
CA CYS A 421 9.87 19.12 -13.39
C CYS A 421 10.17 20.31 -12.48
N GLU A 422 11.38 20.85 -12.64
CA GLU A 422 11.82 22.04 -11.93
C GLU A 422 11.69 23.26 -12.84
N GLY A 423 11.06 24.32 -12.32
CA GLY A 423 10.84 25.57 -13.05
C GLY A 423 9.38 26.01 -13.01
N ASN A 424 9.14 27.28 -13.30
CA ASN A 424 7.78 27.79 -13.37
C ASN A 424 7.07 27.25 -14.61
N LEU A 425 5.84 26.77 -14.43
CA LEU A 425 4.93 26.33 -15.49
C LEU A 425 5.49 25.20 -16.36
N CYS A 426 6.50 24.47 -15.88
CA CYS A 426 7.19 23.42 -16.63
C CYS A 426 6.29 22.19 -16.90
N ASN A 427 5.20 22.04 -16.13
CA ASN A 427 4.18 21.02 -16.35
C ASN A 427 3.15 21.42 -17.42
N GLY A 428 3.48 22.40 -18.26
CA GLY A 428 2.74 22.74 -19.47
C GLY A 428 2.70 21.59 -20.47
N VAL A 429 1.94 21.76 -21.55
CA VAL A 429 1.98 20.81 -22.68
C VAL A 429 3.43 20.76 -23.18
N SER A 430 3.98 19.55 -23.33
CA SER A 430 5.31 19.32 -23.87
C SER A 430 5.49 20.20 -25.11
N GLY A 431 6.52 21.05 -25.04
CA GLY A 431 6.69 22.18 -25.94
C GLY A 431 6.59 21.79 -27.41
N VAL A 432 6.11 22.76 -28.18
CA VAL A 432 6.62 23.01 -29.54
C VAL A 432 8.10 22.61 -29.53
N SER A 433 8.44 21.53 -30.24
CA SER A 433 9.76 20.93 -30.14
C SER A 433 10.81 22.01 -30.37
N ALA A 434 11.93 21.97 -29.66
CA ALA A 434 13.05 22.86 -29.95
C ALA A 434 13.41 22.82 -31.45
N SER A 435 13.15 21.69 -32.12
CA SER A 435 13.21 21.53 -33.57
C SER A 435 12.30 22.48 -34.36
N LEU A 436 11.08 22.77 -33.91
CA LEU A 436 10.15 23.70 -34.57
C LEU A 436 10.59 25.17 -34.40
N LEU A 437 11.17 25.52 -33.24
CA LEU A 437 11.76 26.84 -33.01
C LEU A 437 13.04 27.02 -33.85
N VAL A 438 13.88 25.99 -33.92
CA VAL A 438 15.06 26.00 -34.81
C VAL A 438 14.63 26.10 -36.28
N LEU A 439 13.63 25.34 -36.71
CA LEU A 439 13.05 25.43 -38.07
C LEU A 439 12.49 26.82 -38.38
N ALA A 440 11.76 27.44 -37.44
CA ALA A 440 11.26 28.80 -37.63
C ALA A 440 12.41 29.81 -37.74
N THR A 441 13.45 29.69 -36.91
CA THR A 441 14.62 30.57 -36.97
C THR A 441 15.45 30.38 -38.24
N THR A 442 15.59 29.15 -38.74
CA THR A 442 16.30 28.89 -40.00
C THR A 442 15.50 29.40 -41.19
N LEU A 443 14.18 29.19 -41.24
CA LEU A 443 13.29 29.72 -42.28
C LEU A 443 13.31 31.26 -42.34
N ILE A 444 13.26 31.93 -41.19
CA ILE A 444 13.36 33.40 -41.14
C ILE A 444 14.74 33.87 -41.61
N SER A 445 15.81 33.18 -41.22
CA SER A 445 17.17 33.50 -41.66
C SER A 445 17.34 33.32 -43.18
N PHE A 446 16.77 32.27 -43.76
CA PHE A 446 16.78 32.04 -45.20
C PHE A 446 15.99 33.12 -45.97
N LEU A 447 14.83 33.53 -45.46
CA LEU A 447 14.02 34.59 -46.08
C LEU A 447 14.69 35.97 -46.02
N LEU A 448 15.45 36.26 -44.96
CA LEU A 448 16.23 37.50 -44.83
C LEU A 448 17.51 37.51 -45.67
N LEU A 449 18.00 36.34 -46.10
CA LEU A 449 19.16 36.19 -46.98
C LEU A 449 18.79 36.06 -48.47
N SER A 450 17.50 35.80 -48.77
CA SER A 450 16.98 35.65 -50.13
C SER A 450 16.33 36.91 -50.72
N ASN A 451 16.26 37.99 -49.94
CA ASN A 451 15.97 39.36 -50.38
C ASN A 451 17.24 40.19 -50.28
#